data_AF-A0A9D7I648-F1
#
_entry.id   AF-A0A9D7I648-F1
#
_cell.length_a   1.000
_cell.length_b   1.000
_cell.length_c   1.000
_cell.angle_alpha   90.00
_cell.angle_beta   90.00
_cell.angle_gamma   90.00
#
_symmetry.space_group_name_H-M   'P 1'
#
loop_
_entity.id
_entity.type
_entity.pdbx_description
1 polymer ?
#
loop_
_entity_poly.entity_id
_entity_poly.type
_entity_poly.pdbx_seq_one_letter_code
_entity_poly.pdbx_strand_id
1 'polypeptide(L)'
;MKISEKLLSDTSKRPWEIPPGKWSYYQEWNNALFLHWKISPEELKKHTPANLDVDFYNGESWVSLVAFTMERISPRNMPSVSMISNFHEINIRTYLSKEHKSGVYFLNIKAGKRLSSFIAKKISGLEYQFSKIKREDDSDSKYVSVINDREFNFEIVYRIGDEILNKTA
;
A
#
# COMPACT_ATOMS: atom_id res chain seq x y z
N MET A 1 19.90 -12.32 4.63
CA MET A 1 18.64 -12.12 5.38
C MET A 1 17.84 -13.42 5.32
N LYS A 2 17.52 -14.04 6.46
CA LYS A 2 16.70 -15.27 6.50
C LYS A 2 15.23 -14.86 6.68
N ILE A 3 14.46 -14.83 5.61
CA ILE A 3 13.00 -14.86 5.72
C ILE A 3 12.65 -16.19 6.40
N SER A 4 11.83 -16.18 7.43
CA SER A 4 11.50 -17.43 8.14
C SER A 4 10.75 -18.37 7.20
N GLU A 5 11.09 -19.65 7.21
CA GLU A 5 10.35 -20.68 6.47
C GLU A 5 8.88 -20.66 6.85
N LYS A 6 8.58 -20.33 8.11
CA LYS A 6 7.23 -20.09 8.64
C LYS A 6 6.44 -19.06 7.85
N LEU A 7 7.05 -17.93 7.46
CA LEU A 7 6.37 -16.89 6.67
C LEU A 7 6.02 -17.39 5.27
N LEU A 8 6.92 -18.16 4.66
CA LEU A 8 6.72 -18.69 3.30
C LEU A 8 5.71 -19.86 3.28
N SER A 9 5.58 -20.60 4.38
CA SER A 9 4.63 -21.72 4.50
C SER A 9 3.22 -21.31 4.91
N ASP A 10 3.02 -20.11 5.45
CA ASP A 10 1.69 -19.65 5.88
C ASP A 10 0.85 -19.19 4.69
N THR A 11 -0.04 -20.07 4.23
CA THR A 11 -1.01 -19.81 3.17
C THR A 11 -2.44 -19.65 3.67
N SER A 12 -2.65 -19.64 5.00
CA SER A 12 -3.98 -19.70 5.61
C SER A 12 -4.92 -18.56 5.19
N LYS A 13 -4.36 -17.40 4.86
CA LYS A 13 -5.09 -16.19 4.45
C LYS A 13 -5.12 -15.98 2.94
N ARG A 14 -4.69 -16.96 2.15
CA ARG A 14 -4.60 -16.85 0.70
C ARG A 14 -5.81 -17.52 0.03
N PRO A 15 -6.67 -16.76 -0.67
CA PRO A 15 -7.82 -17.34 -1.37
C PRO A 15 -7.44 -18.08 -2.66
N TRP A 16 -6.20 -17.98 -3.13
CA TRP A 16 -5.70 -18.58 -4.38
C TRP A 16 -4.41 -19.37 -4.14
N GLU A 17 -4.01 -20.23 -5.07
CA GLU A 17 -2.72 -20.92 -5.00
C GLU A 17 -1.52 -19.95 -5.11
N ILE A 18 -0.38 -20.34 -4.54
CA ILE A 18 0.89 -19.61 -4.70
C ILE A 18 1.33 -19.74 -6.17
N PRO A 19 1.74 -18.65 -6.84
CA PRO A 19 2.20 -18.73 -8.22
C PRO A 19 3.49 -19.53 -8.27
N PRO A 20 3.72 -20.34 -9.31
CA PRO A 20 4.94 -21.11 -9.43
C PRO A 20 6.16 -20.18 -9.49
N GLY A 21 7.20 -20.52 -8.75
CA GLY A 21 8.47 -19.80 -8.78
C GLY A 21 9.01 -19.41 -7.42
N LYS A 22 10.02 -18.56 -7.46
CA LYS A 22 10.77 -18.08 -6.30
C LYS A 22 10.34 -16.64 -6.01
N TRP A 23 10.20 -16.29 -4.73
CA TRP A 23 10.03 -14.89 -4.34
C TRP A 23 11.22 -14.05 -4.85
N SER A 24 10.95 -12.80 -5.24
CA SER A 24 11.94 -11.89 -5.82
C SER A 24 12.32 -10.74 -4.90
N TYR A 25 11.40 -10.31 -4.04
CA TYR A 25 11.59 -9.16 -3.15
C TYR A 25 11.04 -9.42 -1.76
N TYR A 26 11.64 -8.76 -0.78
CA TYR A 26 11.13 -8.66 0.58
C TYR A 26 10.84 -7.20 0.90
N GLN A 27 9.78 -6.95 1.65
CA GLN A 27 9.45 -5.63 2.18
C GLN A 27 8.58 -5.79 3.44
N GLU A 28 8.66 -4.81 4.34
CA GLU A 28 7.83 -4.70 5.53
C GLU A 28 6.97 -3.43 5.44
N TRP A 29 5.69 -3.53 5.79
CA TRP A 29 4.78 -2.40 5.85
C TRP A 29 4.46 -2.14 7.31
N ASN A 30 5.14 -1.15 7.88
CA ASN A 30 5.05 -0.82 9.29
C ASN A 30 4.27 0.49 9.51
N ASN A 31 3.66 0.62 10.69
CA ASN A 31 2.94 1.81 11.10
C ASN A 31 1.88 2.28 10.07
N ALA A 32 1.05 1.33 9.61
CA ALA A 32 0.09 1.55 8.55
C ALA A 32 -1.21 2.19 9.06
N LEU A 33 -1.66 3.21 8.33
CA LEU A 33 -2.95 3.86 8.48
C LEU A 33 -3.80 3.54 7.26
N PHE A 34 -5.03 3.08 7.50
CA PHE A 34 -6.00 2.77 6.46
C PHE A 34 -7.22 3.68 6.60
N LEU A 35 -7.53 4.43 5.54
CA LEU A 35 -8.75 5.20 5.42
C LEU A 35 -9.54 4.70 4.22
N HIS A 36 -10.85 4.50 4.39
CA HIS A 36 -11.72 3.95 3.36
C HIS A 36 -12.94 4.85 3.17
N TRP A 37 -13.29 5.12 1.91
CA TRP A 37 -14.49 5.85 1.54
C TRP A 37 -15.30 5.04 0.55
N LYS A 38 -16.60 4.95 0.80
CA LYS A 38 -17.55 4.43 -0.19
C LYS A 38 -17.56 5.35 -1.40
N ILE A 39 -17.64 4.77 -2.59
CA ILE A 39 -17.77 5.49 -3.85
C ILE A 39 -18.77 4.76 -4.73
N SER A 40 -19.46 5.46 -5.63
CA SER A 40 -20.32 4.80 -6.60
C SER A 40 -19.48 4.03 -7.64
N PRO A 41 -19.93 2.83 -8.08
CA PRO A 41 -19.23 2.07 -9.10
C PRO A 41 -19.09 2.81 -10.42
N GLU A 42 -20.08 3.62 -10.79
CA GLU A 42 -20.11 4.40 -12.02
C GLU A 42 -19.02 5.47 -12.03
N GLU A 43 -18.80 6.14 -10.88
CA GLU A 43 -17.73 7.13 -10.74
C GLU A 43 -16.36 6.44 -10.76
N LEU A 44 -16.24 5.34 -10.03
CA LEU A 44 -15.00 4.58 -9.95
C LEU A 44 -14.55 4.08 -11.34
N LYS A 45 -15.49 3.60 -12.17
CA LYS A 45 -15.21 3.09 -13.51
C LYS A 45 -14.56 4.13 -14.43
N LYS A 46 -14.79 5.43 -14.24
CA LYS A 46 -14.15 6.51 -15.01
C LYS A 46 -12.63 6.56 -14.81
N HIS A 47 -12.14 6.01 -13.70
CA HIS A 47 -10.74 6.05 -13.29
C HIS A 47 -10.06 4.68 -13.33
N THR A 48 -10.71 3.67 -13.90
CA THR A 48 -10.20 2.28 -13.92
C THR A 48 -10.29 1.68 -15.33
N PRO A 49 -9.46 0.67 -15.65
CA PRO A 49 -9.52 0.01 -16.95
C PRO A 49 -10.89 -0.60 -17.22
N ALA A 50 -11.41 -0.42 -18.44
CA ALA A 50 -12.73 -0.91 -18.83
C ALA A 50 -12.87 -2.44 -18.76
N ASN A 51 -11.75 -3.17 -18.89
CA ASN A 51 -11.68 -4.63 -18.89
C ASN A 51 -11.53 -5.29 -17.51
N LEU A 52 -11.65 -4.51 -16.43
CA LEU A 52 -11.63 -4.99 -15.05
C LEU A 52 -12.94 -4.64 -14.36
N ASP A 53 -13.50 -5.57 -13.59
CA ASP A 53 -14.76 -5.36 -12.89
C ASP A 53 -14.54 -4.69 -11.53
N VAL A 54 -15.52 -3.91 -11.06
CA VAL A 54 -15.45 -3.35 -9.69
C VAL A 54 -15.62 -4.49 -8.70
N ASP A 55 -14.73 -4.55 -7.70
CA ASP A 55 -14.85 -5.52 -6.63
C ASP A 55 -15.65 -4.92 -5.46
N PHE A 56 -16.70 -5.62 -5.05
CA PHE A 56 -17.64 -5.15 -4.05
C PHE A 56 -17.38 -5.84 -2.71
N TYR A 57 -17.32 -5.05 -1.65
CA TYR A 57 -17.28 -5.55 -0.28
C TYR A 57 -18.56 -5.12 0.43
N ASN A 58 -19.34 -6.11 0.88
CA ASN A 58 -20.67 -5.93 1.47
C ASN A 58 -21.62 -5.11 0.56
N GLY A 59 -21.57 -5.36 -0.75
CA GLY A 59 -22.41 -4.68 -1.76
C GLY A 59 -21.94 -3.26 -2.12
N GLU A 60 -20.80 -2.81 -1.59
CA GLU A 60 -20.30 -1.45 -1.74
C GLU A 60 -18.93 -1.45 -2.41
N SER A 61 -18.64 -0.40 -3.19
CA SER A 61 -17.31 -0.15 -3.75
C SER A 61 -16.54 0.90 -2.97
N TRP A 62 -15.22 0.76 -2.91
CA TRP A 62 -14.38 1.50 -1.97
C TRP A 62 -13.13 2.06 -2.64
N VAL A 63 -12.79 3.31 -2.29
CA VAL A 63 -11.44 3.86 -2.46
C VAL A 63 -10.78 3.90 -1.10
N SER A 64 -9.49 3.58 -1.06
CA SER A 64 -8.68 3.63 0.15
C SER A 64 -7.44 4.49 -0.02
N LEU A 65 -7.12 5.21 1.04
CA LEU A 65 -5.82 5.83 1.25
C LEU A 65 -5.10 4.99 2.30
N VAL A 66 -3.95 4.45 1.92
CA VAL A 66 -3.10 3.66 2.81
C VAL A 66 -1.76 4.34 2.96
N ALA A 67 -1.49 4.88 4.15
CA ALA A 67 -0.25 5.55 4.49
C ALA A 67 0.58 4.65 5.40
N PHE A 68 1.83 4.37 5.05
CA PHE A 68 2.66 3.42 5.80
C PHE A 68 4.15 3.70 5.65
N THR A 69 4.95 3.06 6.48
CA THR A 69 6.40 3.07 6.39
C THR A 69 6.85 1.78 5.73
N MET A 70 7.37 1.91 4.51
CA MET A 70 8.04 0.83 3.81
C MET A 70 9.42 0.65 4.44
N GLU A 71 9.74 -0.55 4.91
CA GLU A 71 11.04 -0.88 5.48
C GLU A 71 11.65 -2.12 4.84
N ARG A 72 12.99 -2.15 4.85
CA ARG A 72 13.81 -3.30 4.44
C ARG A 72 13.53 -3.81 3.02
N ILE A 73 13.04 -2.94 2.11
CA ILE A 73 12.83 -3.35 0.72
C ILE A 73 14.16 -3.82 0.13
N SER A 74 14.20 -5.04 -0.37
CA SER A 74 15.41 -5.66 -0.89
C SER A 74 15.11 -6.77 -1.89
N PRO A 75 15.92 -6.89 -2.97
CA PRO A 75 15.90 -8.08 -3.81
C PRO A 75 16.30 -9.32 -3.00
N ARG A 76 15.82 -10.48 -3.45
CA ARG A 76 16.19 -11.76 -2.86
C ARG A 76 17.70 -11.93 -2.80
N ASN A 77 18.18 -12.38 -1.63
CA ASN A 77 19.60 -12.59 -1.31
C ASN A 77 20.48 -11.32 -1.26
N MET A 78 19.91 -10.13 -1.40
CA MET A 78 20.64 -8.88 -1.19
C MET A 78 20.34 -8.26 0.17
N PRO A 79 21.28 -7.53 0.78
CA PRO A 79 21.01 -6.77 2.00
C PRO A 79 20.11 -5.57 1.71
N SER A 80 19.27 -5.20 2.66
CA SER A 80 18.55 -3.91 2.65
C SER A 80 19.53 -2.78 2.95
N VAL A 81 19.58 -1.75 2.11
CA VAL A 81 20.42 -0.57 2.29
C VAL A 81 19.53 0.56 2.79
N SER A 82 19.61 0.89 4.09
CA SER A 82 18.69 1.81 4.79
C SER A 82 18.41 3.13 4.07
N MET A 83 19.43 3.69 3.40
CA MET A 83 19.30 4.94 2.63
C MET A 83 18.21 4.88 1.55
N ILE A 84 18.04 3.73 0.90
CA ILE A 84 17.07 3.51 -0.19
C ILE A 84 15.91 2.59 0.21
N SER A 85 16.13 1.69 1.17
CA SER A 85 15.21 0.62 1.54
C SER A 85 14.12 1.04 2.53
N ASN A 86 14.24 2.22 3.15
CA ASN A 86 13.27 2.70 4.14
C ASN A 86 12.70 4.06 3.69
N PHE A 87 11.38 4.16 3.55
CA PHE A 87 10.69 5.40 3.18
C PHE A 87 9.20 5.34 3.51
N HIS A 88 8.54 6.49 3.58
CA HIS A 88 7.08 6.56 3.72
C HIS A 88 6.40 6.52 2.35
N GLU A 89 5.25 5.88 2.28
CA GLU A 89 4.45 5.72 1.07
C GLU A 89 2.97 5.97 1.37
N ILE A 90 2.26 6.60 0.41
CA ILE A 90 0.81 6.70 0.38
C ILE A 90 0.30 6.06 -0.89
N ASN A 91 -0.63 5.13 -0.73
CA ASN A 91 -1.35 4.49 -1.82
C ASN A 91 -2.79 4.98 -1.84
N ILE A 92 -3.19 5.61 -2.94
CA ILE A 92 -4.60 5.80 -3.28
C ILE A 92 -4.98 4.65 -4.19
N ARG A 93 -5.87 3.79 -3.73
CA ARG A 93 -6.15 2.52 -4.39
C ARG A 93 -7.61 2.13 -4.26
N THR A 94 -8.06 1.35 -5.21
CA THR A 94 -9.39 0.74 -5.25
C THR A 94 -9.26 -0.77 -5.43
N TYR A 95 -10.40 -1.46 -5.43
CA TYR A 95 -10.50 -2.91 -5.53
C TYR A 95 -11.22 -3.28 -6.82
N LEU A 96 -10.54 -4.05 -7.66
CA LEU A 96 -11.05 -4.53 -8.92
C LEU A 96 -10.91 -6.04 -8.99
N SER A 97 -11.72 -6.69 -9.82
CA SER A 97 -11.63 -8.12 -10.05
C SER A 97 -11.48 -8.44 -11.52
N LYS A 98 -10.85 -9.58 -11.80
CA LYS A 98 -10.81 -10.17 -13.13
C LYS A 98 -10.98 -11.67 -12.99
N GLU A 99 -11.95 -12.25 -13.70
CA GLU A 99 -12.21 -13.70 -13.66
C GLU A 99 -12.36 -14.20 -12.20
N HIS A 100 -13.13 -13.47 -11.39
CA HIS A 100 -13.37 -13.74 -9.96
C HIS A 100 -12.13 -13.67 -9.06
N LYS A 101 -11.00 -13.13 -9.55
CA LYS A 101 -9.82 -12.86 -8.74
C LYS A 101 -9.80 -11.39 -8.34
N SER A 102 -10.04 -11.13 -7.06
CA SER A 102 -9.90 -9.82 -6.44
C SER A 102 -8.45 -9.32 -6.48
N GLY A 103 -8.29 -8.03 -6.71
CA GLY A 103 -7.00 -7.35 -6.80
C GLY A 103 -7.09 -5.91 -6.32
N VAL A 104 -5.93 -5.36 -6.01
CA VAL A 104 -5.76 -3.94 -5.69
C VAL A 104 -5.34 -3.21 -6.96
N TYR A 105 -6.06 -2.15 -7.29
CA TYR A 105 -5.71 -1.24 -8.37
C TYR A 105 -5.25 0.09 -7.78
N PHE A 106 -4.06 0.55 -8.16
CA PHE A 106 -3.51 1.80 -7.68
C PHE A 106 -3.97 2.95 -8.58
N LEU A 107 -4.79 3.85 -8.03
CA LEU A 107 -5.18 5.10 -8.68
C LEU A 107 -4.02 6.11 -8.62
N ASN A 108 -3.26 6.10 -7.52
CA ASN A 108 -2.05 6.90 -7.37
C ASN A 108 -1.12 6.26 -6.32
N ILE A 109 0.19 6.39 -6.52
CA ILE A 109 1.21 5.99 -5.55
C ILE A 109 2.15 7.16 -5.31
N LYS A 110 2.26 7.60 -4.05
CA LYS A 110 3.15 8.69 -3.64
C LYS A 110 4.24 8.14 -2.72
N ALA A 111 5.51 8.40 -3.04
CA ALA A 111 6.64 7.94 -2.24
C ALA A 111 7.54 9.08 -1.74
N GLY A 112 7.98 8.96 -0.48
CA GLY A 112 8.73 9.97 0.28
C GLY A 112 10.16 10.24 -0.19
N LYS A 113 10.74 9.38 -1.05
CA LYS A 113 12.11 9.49 -1.55
C LYS A 113 12.15 9.42 -3.07
N ARG A 114 12.80 10.40 -3.71
CA ARG A 114 12.93 10.47 -5.18
C ARG A 114 13.62 9.24 -5.76
N LEU A 115 14.73 8.81 -5.14
CA LEU A 115 15.51 7.66 -5.62
C LEU A 115 14.75 6.35 -5.42
N SER A 116 14.09 6.17 -4.27
CA SER A 116 13.25 4.99 -4.03
C SER A 116 12.01 4.96 -4.94
N SER A 117 11.38 6.11 -5.20
CA SER A 117 10.28 6.26 -6.17
C SER A 117 10.70 5.86 -7.58
N PHE A 118 11.87 6.30 -8.04
CA PHE A 118 12.41 5.92 -9.34
C PHE A 118 12.72 4.42 -9.45
N ILE A 119 13.33 3.83 -8.42
CA ILE A 119 13.65 2.39 -8.38
C ILE A 119 12.35 1.57 -8.31
N ALA A 120 11.40 1.95 -7.45
CA ALA A 120 10.12 1.28 -7.31
C ALA A 120 9.29 1.36 -8.60
N LYS A 121 9.28 2.50 -9.29
CA LYS A 121 8.67 2.65 -10.62
C LYS A 121 9.29 1.68 -11.64
N LYS A 122 10.63 1.59 -11.67
CA LYS A 122 11.34 0.67 -12.58
C LYS A 122 11.10 -0.81 -12.28
N ILE A 123 10.92 -1.19 -11.02
CA ILE A 123 10.77 -2.59 -10.61
C ILE A 123 9.31 -3.05 -10.71
N SER A 124 8.36 -2.21 -10.31
CA SER A 124 6.95 -2.59 -10.20
C SER A 124 6.12 -2.28 -11.45
N GLY A 125 6.59 -1.37 -12.32
CA GLY A 125 5.80 -0.84 -13.44
C GLY A 125 4.67 0.10 -13.01
N LEU A 126 4.55 0.40 -11.71
CA LEU A 126 3.50 1.27 -11.17
C LEU A 126 3.93 2.75 -11.25
N GLU A 127 2.96 3.64 -11.39
CA GLU A 127 3.20 5.08 -11.53
C GLU A 127 3.53 5.75 -10.19
N TYR A 128 4.68 5.42 -9.61
CA TYR A 128 5.19 6.10 -8.43
C TYR A 128 5.49 7.57 -8.76
N GLN A 129 4.91 8.46 -7.95
CA GLN A 129 5.14 9.89 -7.99
C GLN A 129 5.84 10.32 -6.69
N PHE A 130 6.87 11.17 -6.80
CA PHE A 130 7.57 11.65 -5.61
C PHE A 130 6.70 12.63 -4.83
N SER A 131 6.72 12.51 -3.50
CA SER A 131 6.11 13.47 -2.59
C SER A 131 6.96 13.67 -1.34
N LYS A 132 6.85 14.84 -0.70
CA LYS A 132 7.44 15.05 0.64
C LYS A 132 6.46 14.51 1.68
N ILE A 133 6.83 13.41 2.32
CA ILE A 133 6.05 12.80 3.38
C ILE A 133 6.84 12.94 4.68
N LYS A 134 6.26 13.59 5.69
CA LYS A 134 6.85 13.73 7.02
C LYS A 134 5.98 12.98 8.03
N ARG A 135 6.63 12.13 8.81
CA ARG A 135 6.03 11.49 9.98
C ARG A 135 6.73 12.02 11.22
N GLU A 136 5.94 12.47 12.18
CA GLU A 136 6.44 12.91 13.48
C GLU A 136 5.87 11.95 14.52
N ASP A 137 6.73 11.12 15.10
CA ASP A 137 6.38 10.29 16.24
C ASP A 137 6.53 11.16 17.49
N ASP A 138 5.53 12.00 17.76
CA ASP A 138 5.25 12.46 19.13
C ASP A 138 4.26 11.48 19.77
N SER A 139 4.10 11.56 21.09
CA SER A 139 3.10 10.85 21.90
C SER A 139 1.68 10.80 21.28
N ASP A 140 1.34 11.69 20.35
CA ASP A 140 0.07 11.79 19.60
C ASP A 140 0.15 11.44 18.10
N SER A 141 1.20 10.76 17.62
CA SER A 141 1.34 10.18 16.26
C SER A 141 0.80 11.08 15.12
N LYS A 142 1.52 12.17 14.81
CA LYS A 142 1.14 13.12 13.76
C LYS A 142 1.59 12.66 12.38
N TYR A 143 0.66 12.59 11.42
CA TYR A 143 0.96 12.33 10.01
C TYR A 143 0.74 13.59 9.16
N VAL A 144 1.83 14.22 8.72
CA VAL A 144 1.76 15.40 7.85
C VAL A 144 2.36 15.05 6.49
N SER A 145 1.51 14.77 5.50
CA SER A 145 1.95 14.66 4.12
C SER A 145 1.69 15.96 3.38
N VAL A 146 2.70 16.82 3.31
CA VAL A 146 2.68 17.99 2.44
C VAL A 146 3.04 17.56 1.03
N ILE A 147 2.02 17.25 0.22
CA ILE A 147 2.22 17.10 -1.22
C ILE A 147 2.17 18.51 -1.81
N ASN A 148 3.33 19.14 -2.02
CA ASN A 148 3.39 20.37 -2.79
C ASN A 148 3.34 20.04 -4.28
N ASP A 149 2.17 19.60 -4.71
CA ASP A 149 1.69 19.61 -6.08
C ASP A 149 0.31 20.29 -6.05
N ARG A 150 -0.14 20.89 -7.15
CA ARG A 150 -1.35 21.74 -7.16
C ARG A 150 -2.64 21.00 -6.76
N GLU A 151 -2.62 19.67 -6.70
CA GLU A 151 -3.82 18.83 -6.74
C GLU A 151 -4.14 18.04 -5.46
N PHE A 152 -3.24 17.92 -4.48
CA PHE A 152 -3.49 17.08 -3.30
C PHE A 152 -2.76 17.58 -2.06
N ASN A 153 -3.44 17.63 -0.91
CA ASN A 153 -2.83 17.85 0.41
C ASN A 153 -3.48 16.90 1.41
N PHE A 154 -2.69 16.25 2.26
CA PHE A 154 -3.21 15.31 3.25
C PHE A 154 -2.49 15.45 4.59
N GLU A 155 -3.21 15.92 5.59
CA GLU A 155 -2.78 15.99 6.98
C GLU A 155 -3.78 15.19 7.82
N ILE A 156 -3.25 14.33 8.70
CA ILE A 156 -4.06 13.63 9.69
C ILE A 156 -3.28 13.52 11.00
N VAL A 157 -3.99 13.75 12.09
CA VAL A 157 -3.48 13.55 13.45
C VAL A 157 -4.32 12.45 14.08
N TYR A 158 -3.69 11.41 14.61
CA TYR A 158 -4.41 10.30 15.22
C TYR A 158 -3.62 9.75 16.40
N ARG A 159 -4.33 9.23 17.40
CA ARG A 159 -3.72 8.52 18.53
C ARG A 159 -4.01 7.04 18.40
N ILE A 160 -3.00 6.21 18.66
CA ILE A 160 -3.18 4.76 18.70
C ILE A 160 -3.97 4.41 19.98
N GLY A 161 -5.12 3.75 19.80
CA GLY A 161 -5.91 3.22 20.90
C GLY A 161 -5.43 1.85 21.38
N ASP A 162 -6.24 1.18 22.17
CA ASP A 162 -5.94 -0.17 22.64
C ASP A 162 -5.88 -1.20 21.50
N GLU A 163 -5.13 -2.28 21.73
CA GLU A 163 -5.03 -3.38 20.76
C GLU A 163 -6.40 -4.06 20.55
N ILE A 164 -6.80 -4.18 19.29
CA ILE A 164 -8.02 -4.87 18.90
C ILE A 164 -7.69 -6.36 18.68
N LEU A 165 -8.04 -7.21 19.64
CA LEU A 165 -7.80 -8.66 19.58
C LEU A 165 -8.75 -9.39 18.64
N ASN A 166 -9.96 -8.85 18.44
CA ASN A 166 -10.98 -9.42 17.57
C ASN A 166 -11.39 -8.39 16.51
N LYS A 167 -11.38 -8.77 15.23
CA LYS A 167 -11.82 -7.89 14.15
C LYS A 167 -13.26 -7.45 14.40
N THR A 168 -13.50 -6.15 14.33
CA THR A 168 -14.86 -5.59 14.22
C THR A 168 -15.50 -6.10 12.93
N ALA A 169 -16.74 -6.58 13.05
CA ALA A 169 -17.54 -7.16 11.96
C ALA A 169 -17.85 -6.15 10.85
#